data_AF-A0A497UA94-F1
#
_entry.id   AF-A0A497UA94-F1
#
_cell.length_a   1.000
_cell.length_b   1.000
_cell.length_c   1.000
_cell.angle_alpha   90.00
_cell.angle_beta   90.00
_cell.angle_gamma   90.00
#
_symmetry.space_group_name_H-M   'P 1'
#
loop_
_entity.id
_entity.type
_entity.pdbx_description
1 polymer ?
#
loop_
_entity_poly.entity_id
_entity_poly.type
_entity_poly.pdbx_seq_one_letter_code
_entity_poly.pdbx_strand_id
1 'polypeptide(L)' 'MAKQDFTALIGKAKETQIKTPVQKVVPIKEKKNEVLFSLHIPAEKLKALKMISAEQNISLKNLINSAIDKKYFENK' A
#
# COMPACT_ATOMS: atom_id res chain seq x y z
N MET A 1 53.14 -18.28 -22.42
CA MET A 1 51.70 -18.06 -22.17
C MET A 1 51.47 -16.55 -22.19
N ALA A 2 50.77 -16.04 -23.19
CA ALA A 2 50.53 -14.61 -23.34
C ALA A 2 49.57 -14.13 -22.24
N LYS A 3 49.95 -13.05 -21.54
CA LYS A 3 49.12 -12.40 -20.51
C LYS A 3 47.80 -11.99 -21.16
N GLN A 4 46.69 -12.56 -20.69
CA GLN A 4 45.36 -12.22 -21.20
C GLN A 4 45.08 -10.73 -20.90
N ASP A 5 44.72 -9.96 -21.93
CA ASP A 5 44.43 -8.53 -21.83
C ASP A 5 43.09 -8.29 -21.11
N PHE A 6 43.13 -8.23 -19.78
CA PHE A 6 41.99 -7.94 -18.90
C PHE A 6 41.40 -6.54 -19.12
N THR A 7 42.14 -5.66 -19.81
CA THR A 7 41.76 -4.27 -20.11
C THR A 7 40.48 -4.19 -20.94
N ALA A 8 40.30 -5.11 -21.89
CA ALA A 8 39.11 -5.16 -22.74
C ALA A 8 37.84 -5.59 -21.97
N LEU A 9 38.00 -6.45 -20.97
CA LEU A 9 36.89 -6.91 -20.11
C LEU A 9 36.47 -5.82 -19.13
N ILE A 10 37.44 -5.07 -18.59
CA ILE A 10 37.18 -3.92 -17.70
C ILE A 10 36.44 -2.81 -18.46
N GLY A 11 36.80 -2.55 -19.73
CA GLY A 11 36.09 -1.58 -20.57
C GLY A 11 34.60 -1.91 -20.75
N LYS A 12 34.30 -3.17 -21.10
CA LYS A 12 32.92 -3.65 -21.26
C LYS A 12 32.10 -3.60 -19.97
N ALA A 13 32.74 -3.87 -18.83
CA ALA A 13 32.09 -3.78 -17.52
C ALA A 13 31.81 -2.33 -17.08
N LYS A 14 32.62 -1.36 -17.52
CA LYS A 14 32.43 0.07 -17.22
C LYS A 14 31.38 0.73 -18.12
N GLU A 15 31.21 0.26 -19.36
CA GLU A 15 30.14 0.73 -20.26
C GLU A 15 28.75 0.28 -19.77
N THR A 16 28.68 -0.87 -19.11
CA THR A 16 27.48 -1.36 -18.42
C THR A 16 27.35 -0.73 -17.03
N GLN A 17 27.29 0.60 -16.95
CA GLN A 17 26.82 1.26 -15.73
C GLN A 17 25.35 0.92 -15.53
N ILE A 18 25.10 -0.16 -14.78
CA ILE A 18 23.78 -0.53 -14.29
C ILE A 18 23.34 0.64 -13.42
N LYS A 19 22.43 1.47 -13.95
CA LYS A 19 21.76 2.52 -13.17
C LYS A 19 21.06 1.82 -12.01
N THR A 20 21.68 1.84 -10.84
CA THR A 20 21.08 1.28 -9.64
C THR A 20 19.77 2.01 -9.40
N PRO A 21 18.64 1.30 -9.25
CA PRO A 21 17.36 1.95 -9.01
C PRO A 21 17.48 2.87 -7.79
N VAL A 22 17.33 4.17 -8.02
CA VAL A 22 17.41 5.17 -6.97
C VAL A 22 16.19 4.98 -6.07
N GLN A 23 16.43 4.60 -4.82
CA GLN A 23 15.37 4.44 -3.84
C GLN A 23 14.75 5.80 -3.53
N LYS A 24 13.54 6.04 -4.05
CA LYS A 24 12.78 7.26 -3.75
C LYS A 24 12.25 7.15 -2.32
N VAL A 25 12.79 7.97 -1.41
CA VAL A 25 12.21 8.14 -0.08
C VAL A 25 10.92 8.94 -0.22
N VAL A 26 9.80 8.32 0.15
CA VAL A 26 8.48 8.96 0.15
C VAL A 26 8.08 9.20 1.60
N PRO A 27 7.59 10.40 1.97
CA PRO A 27 7.07 10.64 3.30
C PRO A 27 6.00 9.61 3.67
N ILE A 28 6.10 9.06 4.87
CA ILE A 28 5.11 8.14 5.42
C ILE A 28 3.83 8.94 5.61
N LYS A 29 2.71 8.46 5.06
CA LYS A 29 1.40 9.09 5.25
C LYS A 29 1.13 9.24 6.76
N GLU A 30 0.75 10.44 7.18
CA GLU A 30 0.42 10.72 8.57
C GLU A 30 -0.64 9.74 9.08
N LYS A 31 -0.37 9.13 10.24
CA LYS A 31 -1.32 8.21 10.87
C LYS A 31 -2.49 9.02 11.40
N LYS A 32 -3.71 8.66 11.00
CA LYS A 32 -4.94 9.21 11.58
C LYS A 32 -5.03 8.79 13.05
N ASN A 33 -5.60 9.67 13.88
CA ASN A 33 -5.86 9.39 15.29
C ASN A 33 -7.07 8.43 15.42
N GLU A 34 -6.84 7.15 15.14
CA GLU A 34 -7.84 6.09 15.21
C GLU A 34 -7.59 5.21 16.44
N VAL A 35 -8.67 4.88 17.17
CA VAL A 35 -8.62 3.97 18.33
C VAL A 35 -9.12 2.60 17.91
N LEU A 36 -8.43 1.53 18.34
CA LEU A 36 -8.87 0.16 18.08
C LEU A 36 -10.09 -0.17 18.94
N PHE A 37 -11.13 -0.70 18.31
CA PHE A 37 -12.34 -1.17 18.96
C PHE A 37 -12.75 -2.52 18.36
N SER A 38 -13.23 -3.44 19.19
CA SER A 38 -13.63 -4.78 18.77
C SER A 38 -15.07 -5.06 19.15
N LEU A 39 -15.85 -5.56 18.20
CA LEU A 39 -17.26 -5.91 18.36
C LEU A 39 -17.59 -7.14 17.50
N HIS A 40 -18.66 -7.85 17.84
CA HIS A 40 -19.12 -9.01 17.08
C HIS A 40 -20.14 -8.61 16.01
N ILE A 41 -19.95 -9.06 14.77
CA ILE A 41 -20.89 -8.87 13.66
C ILE A 41 -21.33 -10.26 13.17
N PRO A 42 -22.64 -10.48 12.90
CA PRO A 42 -23.11 -11.71 12.28
C PRO A 42 -22.37 -12.01 10.96
N ALA A 43 -22.00 -13.27 10.75
CA ALA A 43 -21.18 -13.69 9.60
C ALA A 43 -21.81 -13.31 8.25
N GLU A 44 -23.13 -13.46 8.12
CA GLU A 44 -23.89 -13.10 6.92
C GLU A 44 -23.78 -11.61 6.60
N LYS A 45 -23.90 -10.76 7.63
CA LYS A 45 -23.77 -9.30 7.49
C LYS A 45 -22.36 -8.91 7.10
N LEU A 46 -21.33 -9.55 7.68
CA LEU A 46 -19.95 -9.30 7.31
C LEU A 46 -19.68 -9.64 5.84
N LYS A 47 -20.25 -10.75 5.34
CA LYS A 47 -20.15 -11.14 3.93
C LYS A 47 -20.77 -10.09 3.02
N ALA A 48 -21.99 -9.62 3.34
CA ALA A 48 -22.67 -8.57 2.58
C ALA A 48 -21.87 -7.26 2.58
N LEU A 49 -21.36 -6.83 3.73
CA LEU A 49 -20.57 -5.60 3.84
C LEU A 49 -19.28 -5.66 3.00
N LYS A 50 -18.62 -6.82 2.93
CA LYS A 50 -17.44 -7.02 2.07
C LYS A 50 -17.77 -6.84 0.59
N MET A 51 -18.89 -7.39 0.13
CA MET A 51 -19.35 -7.22 -1.26
C MET A 51 -19.63 -5.75 -1.58
N ILE A 52 -20.38 -5.06 -0.72
CA ILE A 52 -20.69 -3.63 -0.86
C ILE A 52 -19.40 -2.79 -0.91
N SER A 53 -18.44 -3.10 -0.03
CA SER A 53 -17.16 -2.37 -0.01
C SER A 53 -16.35 -2.57 -1.29
N ALA A 54 -16.42 -3.76 -1.89
CA ALA A 54 -15.77 -4.06 -3.16
C ALA A 54 -16.45 -3.34 -4.33
N GLU A 55 -17.78 -3.35 -4.38
CA GLU A 55 -18.57 -2.65 -5.41
C GLU A 55 -18.32 -1.14 -5.41
N GLN A 56 -18.21 -0.55 -4.22
CA GLN A 56 -17.96 0.89 -4.04
C GLN A 56 -16.48 1.27 -4.10
N ASN A 57 -15.57 0.29 -4.26
CA ASN A 57 -14.12 0.46 -4.25
C ASN A 57 -13.61 1.24 -3.01
N ILE A 58 -14.20 0.98 -1.85
CA ILE A 58 -13.80 1.57 -0.56
C ILE A 58 -13.40 0.47 0.43
N SER A 59 -12.60 0.84 1.43
CA SER A 59 -12.28 -0.09 2.51
C SER A 59 -13.50 -0.37 3.39
N LEU A 60 -13.60 -1.58 3.93
CA LEU A 60 -14.63 -1.95 4.90
C LEU A 60 -14.66 -0.99 6.11
N LYS A 61 -13.49 -0.50 6.55
CA LYS A 61 -13.36 0.51 7.61
C LYS A 61 -14.09 1.80 7.24
N ASN A 62 -13.84 2.32 6.03
CA ASN A 62 -14.48 3.54 5.57
C ASN A 62 -15.98 3.34 5.41
N LEU A 63 -16.42 2.21 4.85
CA LEU A 63 -17.85 1.89 4.73
C LEU A 63 -18.56 1.95 6.09
N ILE A 64 -17.98 1.33 7.13
CA ILE A 64 -18.56 1.30 8.48
C ILE A 64 -18.55 2.69 9.11
N ASN A 65 -17.42 3.40 9.06
CA ASN A 65 -17.31 4.73 9.66
C ASN A 65 -18.24 5.74 8.98
N SER A 66 -18.33 5.74 7.65
CA SER A 66 -19.26 6.60 6.92
C SER A 66 -20.73 6.29 7.26
N ALA A 67 -21.08 5.03 7.49
CA ALA A 67 -22.43 4.67 7.93
C ALA A 67 -22.72 5.17 9.36
N ILE A 68 -21.73 5.10 10.26
CA ILE A 68 -21.83 5.62 11.62
C ILE A 68 -21.99 7.16 11.58
N ASP A 69 -21.15 7.85 10.82
CA ASP A 69 -21.17 9.30 10.64
C ASP A 69 -22.54 9.76 10.12
N LYS A 70 -23.03 9.11 9.06
CA LYS A 70 -24.34 9.37 8.49
C LYS A 70 -25.49 9.17 9.48
N LYS A 71 -25.41 8.13 10.32
CA LYS A 71 -26.52 7.79 11.22
C LYS A 71 -26.54 8.64 12.49
N TYR A 72 -25.38 9.04 12.99
CA TYR A 72 -25.24 9.60 14.34
C TYR A 72 -24.59 10.99 14.39
N PHE A 73 -23.97 11.46 13.31
CA PHE A 73 -23.18 12.69 13.30
C PHE A 73 -23.55 13.68 12.18
N GLU A 74 -24.31 13.30 11.15
CA GLU A 74 -24.78 14.21 10.08
C GLU A 74 -25.77 15.30 10.53
N ASN A 75 -26.39 15.17 11.72
CA ASN A 75 -27.36 16.14 12.28
C ASN A 75 -26.83 16.90 13.51
N LYS A 76 -25.51 17.06 13.62
CA LYS A 76 -24.87 17.82 14.70
C LYS A 76 -24.15 19.02 14.13
#